data_AF-A0A2P5C6J9-F1
#
_entry.id   AF-A0A2P5C6J9-F1
#
_cell.length_a   1.000
_cell.length_b   1.000
_cell.length_c   1.000
_cell.angle_alpha   90.00
_cell.angle_beta   90.00
_cell.angle_gamma   90.00
#
_symmetry.space_group_name_H-M   'P 1'
#
loop_
_entity.id
_entity.type
_entity.pdbx_description
1 polymer ?
#
loop_
_entity_poly.entity_id
_entity_poly.type
_entity_poly.pdbx_seq_one_letter_code
_entity_poly.pdbx_strand_id
1 'polypeptide(L)'
;MSSLSVGIEIGIGIGIGYQKCLIVPRHHTSNPPNCTPHTLRSSFISLAPPSPLHGRGHAKFSMMSMEAGIGLMATKLGMMSFFQDDGKVVPVTVVGFKEGNIVTQVKTQATDGYDAVQVGYRRVRDRKLTKPELGHLEKAGAIPMRHLQEFRLQSVEGFEPNQRLQLEEMFKEGDLVDVSGTTIGKGFQGGIKRHNFKRGPMTHGSKSHRALGSIGAGTTPGRVYKGKKMPGRMGGTKRKIRKLKIVKIDKDLNVVMIKGALPGKPGNLLRITPAKIVGLNIPKN
;
A
#
# COMPACT_ATOMS: atom_id res chain seq x y z
N MET A 1 -1.09 55.36 -66.07
CA MET A 1 -1.98 54.78 -65.03
C MET A 1 -1.06 54.18 -63.98
N SER A 2 -0.59 54.98 -63.02
CA SER A 2 -1.14 55.03 -61.65
C SER A 2 -1.12 53.64 -60.99
N SER A 3 -0.22 53.34 -60.05
CA SER A 3 -0.22 53.97 -58.73
C SER A 3 0.98 53.50 -57.89
N LEU A 4 1.57 54.47 -57.18
CA LEU A 4 2.50 54.31 -56.06
C LEU A 4 1.70 54.00 -54.77
N SER A 5 2.21 53.11 -53.91
CA SER A 5 1.79 52.96 -52.50
C SER A 5 2.92 52.24 -51.73
N VAL A 6 3.92 52.93 -51.18
CA VAL A 6 4.00 53.40 -49.78
C VAL A 6 3.66 52.29 -48.76
N GLY A 7 4.71 51.65 -48.23
CA GLY A 7 4.63 50.76 -47.07
C GLY A 7 4.59 51.57 -45.77
N ILE A 8 3.65 51.22 -44.89
CA ILE A 8 3.52 51.75 -43.53
C ILE A 8 3.56 50.54 -42.59
N GLU A 9 4.56 50.52 -41.70
CA GLU A 9 4.63 49.64 -40.54
C GLU A 9 3.60 50.08 -39.49
N ILE A 10 2.80 49.15 -38.97
CA ILE A 10 2.09 49.31 -37.69
C ILE A 10 2.19 47.99 -36.93
N GLY A 11 2.95 48.02 -35.83
CA GLY A 11 3.03 46.92 -34.87
C GLY A 11 1.75 46.78 -34.06
N ILE A 12 1.35 45.55 -33.77
CA ILE A 12 0.31 45.23 -32.79
C ILE A 12 0.84 44.09 -31.90
N GLY A 13 1.03 44.43 -30.63
CA GLY A 13 1.37 43.50 -29.58
C GLY A 13 0.15 43.04 -28.77
N ILE A 14 0.38 41.91 -28.08
CA ILE A 14 -0.19 41.46 -26.81
C ILE A 14 -1.64 40.93 -26.82
N GLY A 15 -1.79 39.66 -26.41
CA GLY A 15 -3.06 39.09 -25.98
C GLY A 15 -3.00 37.63 -25.56
N ILE A 16 -2.06 37.22 -24.69
CA ILE A 16 -2.10 35.88 -24.08
C ILE A 16 -3.19 35.90 -22.99
N GLY A 17 -4.32 35.26 -23.29
CA GLY A 17 -5.43 35.09 -22.36
C GLY A 17 -5.04 34.24 -21.16
N TYR A 18 -5.16 34.83 -19.96
CA TYR A 18 -5.04 34.13 -18.69
C TYR A 18 -6.32 33.34 -18.39
N GLN A 19 -6.21 32.01 -18.33
CA GLN A 19 -7.27 31.15 -17.81
C GLN A 19 -7.11 31.06 -16.29
N LYS A 20 -7.97 31.76 -15.55
CA LYS A 20 -8.06 31.73 -14.08
C LYS A 20 -8.36 30.31 -13.58
N CYS A 21 -7.35 29.62 -13.03
CA CYS A 21 -7.56 28.46 -12.17
C CYS A 21 -7.97 28.92 -10.77
N LEU A 22 -9.26 28.86 -10.47
CA LEU A 22 -9.78 29.02 -9.10
C LEU A 22 -9.42 27.78 -8.28
N ILE A 23 -8.27 27.84 -7.58
CA ILE A 23 -7.86 26.85 -6.58
C ILE A 23 -8.51 27.25 -5.24
N VAL A 24 -9.42 26.43 -4.75
CA VAL A 24 -10.01 26.54 -3.40
C VAL A 24 -8.92 26.19 -2.37
N PRO A 25 -8.62 27.05 -1.38
CA PRO A 25 -7.52 26.83 -0.45
C PRO A 25 -7.85 25.70 0.54
N ARG A 26 -7.01 24.66 0.57
CA ARG A 26 -6.86 23.82 1.77
C ARG A 26 -5.86 24.50 2.69
N HIS A 27 -6.27 24.64 3.95
CA HIS A 27 -5.54 25.20 5.09
C HIS A 27 -4.02 25.38 4.94
N HIS A 28 -3.61 26.66 5.05
CA HIS A 28 -2.28 27.23 5.26
C HIS A 28 -1.07 26.28 5.25
N THR A 29 -0.45 26.14 4.08
CA THR A 29 1.01 26.13 3.93
C THR A 29 1.36 26.94 2.68
N SER A 30 1.92 28.14 2.85
CA SER A 30 2.30 29.08 1.78
C SER A 30 3.69 28.82 1.22
N ASN A 31 4.16 27.57 1.20
CA ASN A 31 5.45 27.22 0.59
C ASN A 31 5.18 26.42 -0.69
N PRO A 32 5.57 26.93 -1.87
CA PRO A 32 5.51 26.15 -3.09
C PRO A 32 6.44 24.92 -2.95
N PRO A 33 5.99 23.73 -3.34
CA PRO A 33 6.83 22.54 -3.35
C PRO A 33 7.78 22.67 -4.54
N ASN A 34 9.07 22.91 -4.26
CA ASN A 34 10.23 22.91 -5.17
C ASN A 34 10.89 24.29 -5.32
N CYS A 35 11.66 24.67 -4.30
CA CYS A 35 12.84 25.50 -4.47
C CYS A 35 13.96 24.87 -3.64
N THR A 36 14.79 24.04 -4.25
CA THR A 36 16.12 23.71 -3.72
C THR A 36 17.07 24.79 -4.23
N PRO A 37 17.55 25.72 -3.39
CA PRO A 37 18.47 26.74 -3.86
C PRO A 37 19.81 26.08 -4.20
N HIS A 38 20.22 26.19 -5.47
CA HIS A 38 21.59 25.91 -5.87
C HIS A 38 22.53 26.86 -5.10
N THR A 39 23.49 26.27 -4.39
CA THR A 39 24.52 26.95 -3.61
C THR A 39 25.45 27.76 -4.51
N LEU A 40 25.31 29.09 -4.51
CA LEU A 40 26.40 29.99 -4.88
C LEU A 40 27.28 30.19 -3.65
N ARG A 41 28.54 29.78 -3.78
CA ARG A 41 29.58 29.86 -2.76
C ARG A 41 30.13 31.29 -2.77
N SER A 42 29.84 32.07 -1.74
CA SER A 42 30.66 33.24 -1.40
C SER A 42 30.90 33.27 0.11
N SER A 43 32.18 33.46 0.42
CA SER A 43 32.78 33.53 1.75
C SER A 43 32.27 34.73 2.52
N PHE A 44 31.48 34.51 3.57
CA PHE A 44 31.32 35.49 4.66
C PHE A 44 31.18 34.77 6.01
N ILE A 45 31.79 35.45 6.98
CA ILE A 45 32.12 35.12 8.37
C ILE A 45 31.01 34.45 9.19
N SER A 46 31.45 33.55 10.07
CA SER A 46 30.69 32.75 11.03
C SER A 46 29.92 33.56 12.07
N LEU A 47 28.60 33.42 12.10
CA LEU A 47 27.78 33.58 13.30
C LEU A 47 26.83 32.38 13.37
N ALA A 48 26.99 31.55 14.41
CA ALA A 48 26.17 30.37 14.62
C ALA A 48 24.71 30.77 14.88
N PRO A 49 23.72 30.29 14.10
CA PRO A 49 22.33 30.54 14.41
C PRO A 49 21.90 29.74 15.65
N PRO A 50 21.06 30.30 16.54
CA PRO A 50 20.55 29.57 17.69
C PRO A 50 19.75 28.35 17.23
N SER A 51 19.99 27.22 17.88
CA SER A 51 19.27 25.95 17.67
C SER A 51 17.76 26.18 17.76
N PRO A 52 16.97 25.83 16.73
CA PRO A 52 15.52 25.99 16.78
C PRO A 52 14.92 24.96 17.75
N LEU A 53 14.62 25.40 18.96
CA LEU A 53 13.85 24.67 19.99
C LEU A 53 12.36 24.61 19.64
N HIS A 54 11.99 24.16 18.44
CA HIS A 54 10.60 23.80 18.13
C HIS A 54 10.60 22.69 17.09
N GLY A 55 10.67 21.45 17.57
CA GLY A 55 10.51 20.25 16.76
C GLY A 55 9.18 20.30 16.01
N ARG A 56 9.26 20.53 14.71
CA ARG A 56 8.12 20.43 13.80
C ARG A 56 7.56 19.02 13.93
N GLY A 57 6.36 18.90 14.49
CA GLY A 57 5.51 17.74 14.27
C GLY A 57 5.24 17.66 12.78
N HIS A 58 6.12 16.98 12.04
CA HIS A 58 5.86 16.62 10.66
C HIS A 58 4.48 15.96 10.63
N ALA A 59 3.60 16.50 9.78
CA ALA A 59 2.38 15.82 9.39
C ALA A 59 2.77 14.36 9.18
N LYS A 60 2.17 13.45 9.96
CA LYS A 60 2.40 12.01 9.87
C LYS A 60 2.01 11.58 8.46
N PHE A 61 2.91 11.76 7.49
CA PHE A 61 2.96 10.95 6.30
C PHE A 61 2.83 9.54 6.84
N SER A 62 1.83 8.81 6.36
CA SER A 62 1.54 7.44 6.78
C SER A 62 2.77 6.59 6.44
N MET A 63 3.79 6.68 7.27
CA MET A 63 4.97 5.85 7.28
C MET A 63 4.45 4.43 7.36
N MET A 64 4.86 3.59 6.41
CA MET A 64 4.51 2.17 6.46
C MET A 64 4.82 1.64 7.86
N SER A 65 3.85 0.98 8.48
CA SER A 65 4.03 0.42 9.83
C SER A 65 5.22 -0.53 9.86
N MET A 66 6.14 -0.38 10.82
CA MET A 66 7.25 -1.32 11.04
C MET A 66 6.74 -2.76 11.14
N GLU A 67 7.39 -3.69 10.46
CA GLU A 67 7.13 -5.13 10.59
C GLU A 67 8.03 -5.71 11.69
N ALA A 68 7.55 -6.79 12.33
CA ALA A 68 8.29 -7.49 13.39
C ALA A 68 9.50 -8.28 12.86
N GLY A 69 9.52 -8.54 11.55
CA GLY A 69 10.55 -9.29 10.86
C GLY A 69 10.24 -9.34 9.36
N ILE A 70 11.10 -10.01 8.60
CA ILE A 70 10.92 -10.17 7.17
C ILE A 70 9.74 -11.10 6.89
N GLY A 71 9.03 -10.79 5.82
CA GLY A 71 7.98 -11.65 5.31
C GLY A 71 8.29 -12.14 3.91
N LEU A 72 7.50 -13.12 3.49
CA LEU A 72 7.53 -13.66 2.15
C LEU A 72 6.28 -13.29 1.37
N MET A 73 6.41 -13.30 0.06
CA MET A 73 5.27 -13.20 -0.85
C MET A 73 4.91 -14.59 -1.34
N ALA A 74 3.61 -14.79 -1.54
CA ALA A 74 3.08 -16.10 -1.85
C ALA A 74 1.79 -16.03 -2.67
N THR A 75 1.31 -17.17 -3.15
CA THR A 75 0.08 -17.28 -3.93
C THR A 75 -0.91 -18.20 -3.25
N LYS A 76 -2.13 -17.71 -3.03
CA LYS A 76 -3.21 -18.55 -2.49
C LYS A 76 -3.56 -19.66 -3.49
N LEU A 77 -3.52 -20.93 -3.11
CA LEU A 77 -3.89 -22.04 -3.99
C LEU A 77 -5.33 -22.49 -3.76
N GLY A 78 -5.74 -22.64 -2.51
CA GLY A 78 -7.05 -23.19 -2.19
C GLY A 78 -7.27 -23.31 -0.69
N MET A 79 -8.42 -23.86 -0.32
CA MET A 79 -8.76 -24.19 1.07
C MET A 79 -9.15 -25.66 1.14
N MET A 80 -8.69 -26.35 2.17
CA MET A 80 -8.98 -27.75 2.42
C MET A 80 -9.11 -28.00 3.93
N SER A 81 -9.54 -29.21 4.29
CA SER A 81 -9.56 -29.68 5.67
C SER A 81 -8.28 -30.46 5.96
N PHE A 82 -7.68 -30.24 7.12
CA PHE A 82 -6.53 -30.99 7.63
C PHE A 82 -6.96 -31.76 8.87
N PHE A 83 -6.67 -33.06 8.89
CA PHE A 83 -6.93 -33.93 10.04
C PHE A 83 -5.66 -34.01 10.89
N GLN A 84 -5.79 -33.68 12.17
CA GLN A 84 -4.72 -33.91 13.15
C GLN A 84 -4.77 -35.35 13.67
N ASP A 85 -3.68 -35.81 14.27
CA ASP A 85 -3.58 -37.15 14.85
C ASP A 85 -4.64 -37.39 15.95
N ASP A 86 -5.03 -36.33 16.66
CA ASP A 86 -6.14 -36.30 17.63
C ASP A 86 -7.55 -36.54 17.02
N GLY A 87 -7.66 -36.67 15.69
CA GLY A 87 -8.94 -36.73 14.97
C GLY A 87 -9.63 -35.37 14.79
N LYS A 88 -9.03 -34.26 15.26
CA LYS A 88 -9.58 -32.91 15.09
C LYS A 88 -9.43 -32.42 13.65
N VAL A 89 -10.52 -31.89 13.09
CA VAL A 89 -10.55 -31.29 11.75
C VAL A 89 -10.25 -29.79 11.83
N VAL A 90 -9.20 -29.34 11.16
CA VAL A 90 -8.79 -27.93 11.09
C VAL A 90 -8.95 -27.41 9.66
N PRO A 91 -9.75 -26.34 9.42
CA PRO A 91 -9.82 -25.73 8.10
C PRO A 91 -8.52 -24.96 7.82
N VAL A 92 -7.84 -25.31 6.74
CA VAL A 92 -6.55 -24.71 6.34
C VAL A 92 -6.64 -24.12 4.94
N THR A 93 -6.01 -22.96 4.75
CA THR A 93 -5.74 -22.41 3.43
C THR A 93 -4.34 -22.82 3.01
N VAL A 94 -4.24 -23.45 1.84
CA VAL A 94 -2.97 -23.81 1.22
C VAL A 94 -2.42 -22.61 0.46
N VAL A 95 -1.19 -22.25 0.78
CA VAL A 95 -0.46 -21.17 0.14
C VAL A 95 0.79 -21.76 -0.52
N GLY A 96 0.92 -21.52 -1.82
CA GLY A 96 2.05 -21.98 -2.61
C GLY A 96 3.04 -20.86 -2.88
N PHE A 97 4.31 -21.23 -2.90
CA PHE A 97 5.42 -20.37 -3.24
C PHE A 97 5.87 -20.68 -4.66
N LYS A 98 6.07 -19.63 -5.46
CA LYS A 98 6.64 -19.73 -6.80
C LYS A 98 8.09 -19.24 -6.76
N GLU A 99 8.84 -19.56 -7.81
CA GLU A 99 10.18 -19.03 -8.04
C GLU A 99 10.18 -17.49 -7.89
N GLY A 100 10.97 -17.01 -6.94
CA GLY A 100 10.98 -15.64 -6.45
C GLY A 100 11.41 -15.58 -4.98
N ASN A 101 10.99 -14.53 -4.27
CA ASN A 101 11.40 -14.20 -2.90
C ASN A 101 12.90 -13.91 -2.78
N ILE A 102 13.38 -13.06 -3.68
CA ILE A 102 14.77 -12.59 -3.70
C ILE A 102 14.80 -11.14 -3.25
N VAL A 103 15.77 -10.80 -2.41
CA VAL A 103 16.03 -9.41 -1.99
C VAL A 103 16.52 -8.63 -3.21
N THR A 104 15.81 -7.57 -3.58
CA THR A 104 16.15 -6.74 -4.75
C THR A 104 16.88 -5.46 -4.34
N GLN A 105 16.49 -4.85 -3.23
CA GLN A 105 17.08 -3.60 -2.77
C GLN A 105 17.04 -3.53 -1.24
N VAL A 106 18.12 -3.03 -0.67
CA VAL A 106 18.23 -2.70 0.75
C VAL A 106 18.21 -1.18 0.88
N LYS A 107 17.33 -0.66 1.72
CA LYS A 107 17.18 0.77 2.02
C LYS A 107 17.61 1.03 3.45
N THR A 108 18.42 2.07 3.63
CA THR A 108 18.97 2.47 4.93
C THR A 108 18.49 3.88 5.30
N GLN A 109 18.52 4.19 6.60
CA GLN A 109 18.22 5.53 7.10
C GLN A 109 19.01 6.65 6.41
N ALA A 110 20.29 6.41 6.07
CA ALA A 110 21.14 7.43 5.45
C ALA A 110 20.72 7.78 4.02
N THR A 111 20.22 6.82 3.25
CA THR A 111 19.85 7.02 1.83
C THR A 111 18.37 7.38 1.66
N ASP A 112 17.47 6.65 2.32
CA ASP A 112 16.02 6.73 2.10
C ASP A 112 15.24 7.33 3.29
N GLY A 113 15.91 7.58 4.43
CA GLY A 113 15.29 8.08 5.65
C GLY A 113 14.53 7.03 6.47
N TYR A 114 14.62 5.74 6.10
CA TYR A 114 14.10 4.60 6.87
C TYR A 114 14.76 3.29 6.44
N ASP A 115 14.67 2.32 7.33
CA ASP A 115 15.22 0.98 7.15
C ASP A 115 14.18 0.00 6.58
N ALA A 116 14.45 -0.54 5.39
CA ALA A 116 13.57 -1.51 4.75
C ALA A 116 14.30 -2.43 3.75
N VAL A 117 13.76 -3.64 3.60
CA VAL A 117 14.18 -4.62 2.59
C VAL A 117 13.09 -4.73 1.53
N GLN A 118 13.45 -4.54 0.27
CA GLN A 118 12.59 -4.82 -0.88
C GLN A 118 12.79 -6.27 -1.33
N VAL A 119 11.70 -7.01 -1.46
CA VAL A 119 11.68 -8.40 -1.91
C VAL A 119 10.85 -8.50 -3.18
N GLY A 120 11.38 -9.21 -4.17
CA GLY A 120 10.71 -9.52 -5.41
C GLY A 120 10.07 -10.90 -5.42
N TYR A 121 8.96 -11.05 -6.13
CA TYR A 121 8.21 -12.30 -6.25
C TYR A 121 7.64 -12.51 -7.65
N ARG A 122 7.51 -13.79 -8.01
CA ARG A 122 6.97 -14.31 -9.27
C ARG A 122 7.83 -13.94 -10.47
N ARG A 123 8.67 -14.89 -10.90
CA ARG A 123 9.42 -14.79 -12.16
C ARG A 123 8.51 -14.53 -13.37
N VAL A 124 8.97 -13.67 -14.27
CA VAL A 124 8.30 -13.34 -15.54
C VAL A 124 9.33 -13.30 -16.66
N ARG A 125 8.91 -13.59 -17.90
CA ARG A 125 9.73 -13.38 -19.10
C ARG A 125 10.09 -11.90 -19.26
N ASP A 126 11.35 -11.60 -19.59
CA ASP A 126 11.95 -10.25 -19.68
C ASP A 126 11.11 -9.28 -20.51
N ARG A 127 10.59 -9.74 -21.66
CA ARG A 127 9.75 -8.94 -22.57
C ARG A 127 8.46 -8.37 -21.94
N LYS A 128 8.02 -8.89 -20.80
CA LYS A 128 6.82 -8.41 -20.10
C LYS A 128 7.12 -7.32 -19.07
N LEU A 129 8.39 -7.09 -18.75
CA LEU A 129 8.83 -6.01 -17.87
C LEU A 129 9.18 -4.78 -18.70
N THR A 130 9.04 -3.61 -18.09
CA THR A 130 9.49 -2.36 -18.70
C THR A 130 11.00 -2.20 -18.53
N LYS A 131 11.66 -1.47 -19.43
CA LYS A 131 13.12 -1.26 -19.38
C LYS A 131 13.62 -0.73 -18.02
N PRO A 132 12.95 0.23 -17.35
CA PRO A 132 13.38 0.70 -16.03
C PRO A 132 13.29 -0.38 -14.93
N GLU A 133 12.23 -1.19 -14.94
CA GLU A 133 12.08 -2.30 -13.98
C GLU A 133 13.17 -3.36 -14.19
N LEU A 134 13.51 -3.62 -15.45
CA LEU A 134 14.55 -4.56 -15.84
C LEU A 134 15.93 -4.08 -15.33
N GLY A 135 16.30 -2.82 -15.63
CA GLY A 135 17.56 -2.25 -15.14
C GLY A 135 17.67 -2.18 -13.61
N HIS A 136 16.54 -1.99 -12.91
CA HIS A 136 16.51 -2.06 -11.44
C HIS A 136 16.84 -3.46 -10.92
N LEU A 137 16.31 -4.51 -11.55
CA LEU A 137 16.58 -5.90 -11.16
C LEU A 137 17.98 -6.36 -11.57
N GLU A 138 18.48 -5.92 -12.72
CA GLU A 138 19.85 -6.19 -13.19
C GLU A 138 20.90 -5.60 -12.25
N LYS A 139 20.66 -4.40 -11.70
CA LYS A 139 21.55 -3.79 -10.70
C LYS A 139 21.73 -4.69 -9.47
N ALA A 140 20.69 -5.43 -9.10
CA ALA A 140 20.71 -6.37 -7.99
C ALA A 140 21.19 -7.78 -8.42
N GLY A 141 21.46 -8.03 -9.71
CA GLY A 141 21.74 -9.36 -10.24
C GLY A 141 20.57 -10.35 -10.10
N ALA A 142 19.35 -9.84 -9.91
CA ALA A 142 18.18 -10.65 -9.62
C ALA A 142 17.43 -11.05 -10.91
N ILE A 143 16.73 -12.17 -10.84
CA ILE A 143 15.84 -12.61 -11.93
C ILE A 143 14.70 -11.61 -12.19
N PRO A 144 14.17 -11.54 -13.42
CA PRO A 144 13.01 -10.71 -13.77
C PRO A 144 11.76 -11.13 -12.96
N MET A 145 11.27 -10.25 -12.09
CA MET A 145 10.15 -10.51 -11.17
C MET A 145 9.00 -9.51 -11.36
N ARG A 146 7.76 -9.95 -11.14
CA ARG A 146 6.56 -9.12 -11.37
C ARG A 146 6.24 -8.17 -10.24
N HIS A 147 6.40 -8.64 -9.01
CA HIS A 147 5.88 -7.97 -7.84
C HIS A 147 7.02 -7.63 -6.91
N LEU A 148 7.13 -6.36 -6.53
CA LEU A 148 8.09 -5.87 -5.55
C LEU A 148 7.31 -5.38 -4.33
N GLN A 149 7.71 -5.79 -3.14
CA GLN A 149 7.15 -5.28 -1.89
C GLN A 149 8.25 -5.01 -0.86
N GLU A 150 8.04 -3.97 -0.08
CA GLU A 150 8.96 -3.57 0.98
C GLU A 150 8.52 -4.10 2.34
N PHE A 151 9.48 -4.52 3.13
CA PHE A 151 9.35 -4.87 4.54
C PHE A 151 10.19 -3.89 5.34
N ARG A 152 9.52 -2.99 6.05
CA ARG A 152 10.17 -2.04 6.95
C ARG A 152 10.56 -2.75 8.24
N LEU A 153 11.81 -2.62 8.63
CA LEU A 153 12.40 -3.28 9.81
C LEU A 153 12.95 -2.23 10.79
N GLN A 154 13.42 -2.69 11.95
CA GLN A 154 14.17 -1.85 12.90
C GLN A 154 15.66 -1.78 12.55
N SER A 155 16.24 -2.89 12.13
CA SER A 155 17.60 -2.98 11.60
C SER A 155 17.58 -3.80 10.32
N VAL A 156 18.47 -3.46 9.38
CA VAL A 156 18.63 -4.13 8.09
C VAL A 156 19.97 -4.87 7.99
N GLU A 157 20.70 -4.96 9.09
CA GLU A 157 21.98 -5.65 9.14
C GLU A 157 21.78 -7.14 8.81
N GLY A 158 22.60 -7.65 7.88
CA GLY A 158 22.55 -9.06 7.45
C GLY A 158 21.74 -9.35 6.19
N PHE A 159 21.19 -8.32 5.51
CA PHE A 159 20.53 -8.49 4.21
C PHE A 159 21.38 -7.93 3.08
N GLU A 160 21.59 -8.76 2.06
CA GLU A 160 22.30 -8.38 0.85
C GLU A 160 21.38 -8.45 -0.37
N PRO A 161 21.58 -7.57 -1.37
CA PRO A 161 20.90 -7.72 -2.65
C PRO A 161 21.24 -9.08 -3.27
N ASN A 162 20.27 -9.68 -3.97
CA ASN A 162 20.32 -11.04 -4.53
C ASN A 162 20.25 -12.20 -3.53
N GLN A 163 20.08 -11.93 -2.24
CA GLN A 163 19.86 -12.99 -1.25
C GLN A 163 18.49 -13.66 -1.48
N ARG A 164 18.49 -15.00 -1.55
CA ARG A 164 17.27 -15.81 -1.62
C ARG A 164 16.72 -16.04 -0.22
N LEU A 165 15.44 -15.74 -0.03
CA LEU A 165 14.76 -15.98 1.25
C LEU A 165 14.07 -17.33 1.20
N GLN A 166 14.61 -18.30 1.94
CA GLN A 166 14.05 -19.64 2.01
C GLN A 166 12.85 -19.69 2.96
N LEU A 167 11.90 -20.57 2.65
CA LEU A 167 10.67 -20.72 3.43
C LEU A 167 10.95 -21.27 4.83
N GLU A 168 11.86 -22.23 4.92
CA GLU A 168 12.14 -23.02 6.13
C GLU A 168 12.84 -22.20 7.21
N GLU A 169 13.72 -21.30 6.79
CA GLU A 169 14.45 -20.41 7.70
C GLU A 169 13.51 -19.35 8.31
N MET A 170 12.47 -18.96 7.57
CA MET A 170 11.59 -17.85 7.93
C MET A 170 10.38 -18.27 8.77
N PHE A 171 9.89 -19.50 8.59
CA PHE A 171 8.66 -19.97 9.25
C PHE A 171 8.84 -21.37 9.80
N LYS A 172 8.41 -21.56 11.05
CA LYS A 172 8.31 -22.87 11.71
C LYS A 172 6.86 -23.26 11.93
N GLU A 173 6.63 -24.54 12.15
CA GLU A 173 5.30 -25.05 12.48
C GLU A 173 4.84 -24.49 13.83
N GLY A 174 3.58 -24.06 13.88
CA GLY A 174 3.01 -23.44 15.07
C GLY A 174 3.21 -21.93 15.21
N ASP A 175 4.03 -21.32 14.36
CA ASP A 175 4.25 -19.87 14.36
C ASP A 175 2.98 -19.08 14.06
N LEU A 176 2.93 -17.87 14.63
CA LEU A 176 1.87 -16.90 14.38
C LEU A 176 2.29 -15.95 13.26
N VAL A 177 1.45 -15.87 12.23
CA VAL A 177 1.67 -15.03 11.05
C VAL A 177 0.51 -14.05 10.80
N ASP A 178 0.86 -12.91 10.24
CA ASP A 178 -0.06 -11.92 9.72
C ASP A 178 -0.08 -12.02 8.18
N VAL A 179 -1.24 -12.33 7.61
CA VAL A 179 -1.40 -12.48 6.16
C VAL A 179 -2.16 -11.29 5.60
N SER A 180 -1.55 -10.59 4.66
CA SER A 180 -2.14 -9.48 3.92
C SER A 180 -2.37 -9.84 2.47
N GLY A 181 -3.51 -9.45 1.91
CA GLY A 181 -3.82 -9.62 0.50
C GLY A 181 -4.97 -8.73 0.05
N THR A 182 -5.26 -8.75 -1.24
CA THR A 182 -6.40 -8.03 -1.81
C THR A 182 -7.68 -8.83 -1.59
N THR A 183 -8.74 -8.14 -1.14
CA THR A 183 -10.05 -8.77 -0.94
C THR A 183 -10.80 -8.92 -2.26
N ILE A 184 -11.76 -9.85 -2.29
CA ILE A 184 -12.65 -10.03 -3.45
C ILE A 184 -13.43 -8.72 -3.69
N GLY A 185 -13.34 -8.19 -4.91
CA GLY A 185 -14.15 -7.07 -5.34
C GLY A 185 -15.62 -7.47 -5.46
N LYS A 186 -16.51 -6.73 -4.80
CA LYS A 186 -17.96 -6.93 -4.88
C LYS A 186 -18.65 -5.90 -5.78
N GLY A 187 -17.91 -5.00 -6.44
CA GLY A 187 -18.49 -3.91 -7.23
C GLY A 187 -19.15 -2.82 -6.37
N PHE A 188 -20.10 -2.09 -6.95
CA PHE A 188 -20.91 -1.09 -6.23
C PHE A 188 -21.95 -1.81 -5.35
N GLN A 189 -21.96 -1.52 -4.06
CA GLN A 189 -22.83 -2.19 -3.09
C GLN A 189 -23.69 -1.18 -2.31
N GLY A 190 -24.92 -1.58 -2.01
CA GLY A 190 -25.88 -0.82 -1.21
C GLY A 190 -25.51 -0.71 0.27
N GLY A 191 -26.23 0.13 1.03
CA GLY A 191 -25.97 0.37 2.45
C GLY A 191 -26.05 -0.88 3.32
N ILE A 192 -26.99 -1.80 3.02
CA ILE A 192 -27.16 -3.06 3.75
C ILE A 192 -25.90 -3.93 3.63
N LYS A 193 -25.43 -4.23 2.43
CA LYS A 193 -24.29 -5.14 2.23
C LYS A 193 -22.94 -4.51 2.57
N ARG A 194 -22.79 -3.19 2.40
CA ARG A 194 -21.53 -2.47 2.65
C ARG A 194 -21.33 -2.13 4.14
N HIS A 195 -22.41 -1.72 4.82
CA HIS A 195 -22.37 -1.16 6.17
C HIS A 195 -23.24 -1.92 7.17
N ASN A 196 -23.83 -3.05 6.79
CA ASN A 196 -24.72 -3.87 7.62
C ASN A 196 -25.94 -3.09 8.16
N PHE A 197 -26.48 -2.17 7.36
CA PHE A 197 -27.71 -1.47 7.73
C PHE A 197 -28.89 -2.43 7.80
N LYS A 198 -29.82 -2.17 8.71
CA LYS A 198 -31.08 -2.91 8.81
C LYS A 198 -31.95 -2.63 7.57
N ARG A 199 -32.79 -3.61 7.23
CA ARG A 199 -33.83 -3.46 6.22
C ARG A 199 -35.10 -2.87 6.87
N GLY A 200 -35.89 -2.11 6.13
CA GLY A 200 -37.24 -1.71 6.54
C GLY A 200 -38.23 -2.88 6.53
N PRO A 201 -39.45 -2.68 7.05
CA PRO A 201 -40.52 -3.68 6.98
C PRO A 201 -40.90 -4.01 5.54
N MET A 202 -41.30 -5.26 5.28
CA MET A 202 -41.66 -5.73 3.94
C MET A 202 -43.17 -5.65 3.66
N THR A 203 -43.99 -5.57 4.72
CA THR A 203 -45.46 -5.53 4.67
C THR A 203 -45.98 -4.19 5.25
N HIS A 204 -47.30 -4.08 5.43
CA HIS A 204 -47.98 -2.92 6.03
C HIS A 204 -47.69 -1.58 5.33
N GLY A 205 -47.72 -1.57 3.99
CA GLY A 205 -47.66 -0.33 3.20
C GLY A 205 -46.30 0.38 3.15
N SER A 206 -45.23 -0.25 3.64
CA SER A 206 -43.89 0.34 3.57
C SER A 206 -43.39 0.44 2.12
N LYS A 207 -42.89 1.62 1.73
CA LYS A 207 -42.25 1.86 0.42
C LYS A 207 -40.73 1.76 0.46
N SER A 208 -40.12 1.72 1.65
CA SER A 208 -38.68 1.88 1.88
C SER A 208 -38.02 0.60 2.41
N HIS A 209 -38.08 -0.48 1.64
CA HIS A 209 -37.55 -1.77 2.09
C HIS A 209 -36.03 -1.78 2.28
N ARG A 210 -35.26 -1.43 1.23
CA ARG A 210 -33.79 -1.49 1.24
C ARG A 210 -33.12 -0.13 1.12
N ALA A 211 -33.89 0.94 1.34
CA ALA A 211 -33.41 2.31 1.32
C ALA A 211 -32.45 2.57 2.50
N LEU A 212 -31.69 3.66 2.40
CA LEU A 212 -30.72 4.05 3.42
C LEU A 212 -31.37 4.60 4.70
N GLY A 213 -32.60 5.13 4.59
CA GLY A 213 -33.23 5.96 5.61
C GLY A 213 -32.74 7.41 5.54
N SER A 214 -32.93 8.16 6.62
CA SER A 214 -32.47 9.56 6.70
C SER A 214 -30.93 9.67 6.69
N ILE A 215 -30.42 10.67 5.96
CA ILE A 215 -28.99 10.93 5.79
C ILE A 215 -28.42 12.02 6.71
N GLY A 216 -29.27 12.75 7.43
CA GLY A 216 -28.88 13.83 8.32
C GLY A 216 -30.03 14.32 9.20
N ALA A 217 -29.73 15.26 10.10
CA ALA A 217 -30.74 16.07 10.77
C ALA A 217 -31.31 17.13 9.80
N GLY A 218 -32.38 17.82 10.21
CA GLY A 218 -33.04 18.87 9.42
C GLY A 218 -32.25 20.18 9.35
N THR A 219 -32.85 21.27 9.85
CA THR A 219 -32.35 22.66 9.69
C THR A 219 -30.93 22.86 10.18
N THR A 220 -30.61 22.38 11.38
CA THR A 220 -29.23 22.39 11.92
C THR A 220 -28.71 20.96 11.89
N PRO A 221 -27.63 20.64 11.15
CA PRO A 221 -26.59 21.46 10.54
C PRO A 221 -26.80 21.86 9.06
N GLY A 222 -27.94 21.54 8.45
CA GLY A 222 -28.24 21.91 7.05
C GLY A 222 -27.36 21.24 5.98
N ARG A 223 -26.56 20.24 6.35
CA ARG A 223 -25.68 19.50 5.44
C ARG A 223 -25.45 18.07 5.89
N VAL A 224 -25.04 17.20 4.97
CA VAL A 224 -24.61 15.84 5.30
C VAL A 224 -23.18 15.86 5.84
N TYR A 225 -22.94 15.19 6.97
CA TYR A 225 -21.61 15.06 7.55
C TYR A 225 -20.64 14.29 6.63
N LYS A 226 -19.38 14.72 6.58
CA LYS A 226 -18.31 13.99 5.88
C LYS A 226 -18.11 12.62 6.53
N GLY A 227 -17.85 11.60 5.72
CA GLY A 227 -17.69 10.23 6.22
C GLY A 227 -19.01 9.51 6.57
N LYS A 228 -20.17 10.12 6.28
CA LYS A 228 -21.47 9.43 6.41
C LYS A 228 -21.46 8.14 5.59
N LYS A 229 -21.85 7.03 6.24
CA LYS A 229 -21.91 5.70 5.63
C LYS A 229 -22.96 5.68 4.52
N MET A 230 -22.49 5.62 3.28
CA MET A 230 -23.30 5.61 2.06
C MET A 230 -22.94 4.42 1.15
N PRO A 231 -23.83 4.05 0.21
CA PRO A 231 -23.52 3.03 -0.80
C PRO A 231 -22.26 3.39 -1.60
N GLY A 232 -21.63 2.38 -2.20
CA GLY A 232 -20.41 2.58 -2.97
C GLY A 232 -19.61 1.30 -3.21
N ARG A 233 -18.45 1.43 -3.85
CA ARG A 233 -17.57 0.29 -4.15
C ARG A 233 -17.15 -0.44 -2.86
N MET A 234 -17.27 -1.77 -2.86
CA MET A 234 -16.92 -2.64 -1.75
C MET A 234 -15.94 -3.74 -2.20
N GLY A 235 -14.94 -4.03 -1.36
CA GLY A 235 -13.90 -5.02 -1.64
C GLY A 235 -12.88 -4.52 -2.66
N GLY A 236 -11.98 -5.41 -3.10
CA GLY A 236 -10.86 -5.05 -3.98
C GLY A 236 -9.78 -4.23 -3.29
N THR A 237 -9.79 -4.18 -1.96
CA THR A 237 -8.83 -3.43 -1.14
C THR A 237 -7.95 -4.37 -0.34
N LYS A 238 -6.78 -3.89 0.09
CA LYS A 238 -5.84 -4.65 0.94
C LYS A 238 -6.43 -4.85 2.34
N ARG A 239 -6.46 -6.10 2.81
CA ARG A 239 -6.78 -6.47 4.19
C ARG A 239 -5.70 -7.37 4.74
N LYS A 240 -5.43 -7.23 6.04
CA LYS A 240 -4.54 -8.08 6.81
C LYS A 240 -5.37 -8.84 7.83
N ILE A 241 -5.26 -10.16 7.82
CA ILE A 241 -5.80 -11.05 8.85
C ILE A 241 -4.62 -11.39 9.76
N ARG A 242 -4.81 -11.22 11.06
CA ARG A 242 -3.72 -11.25 12.05
C ARG A 242 -3.76 -12.53 12.86
N LYS A 243 -2.60 -12.92 13.42
CA LYS A 243 -2.44 -14.04 14.36
C LYS A 243 -3.00 -15.36 13.83
N LEU A 244 -2.69 -15.70 12.58
CA LEU A 244 -3.01 -17.01 12.01
C LEU A 244 -1.90 -18.00 12.37
N LYS A 245 -2.26 -19.24 12.67
CA LYS A 245 -1.30 -20.30 13.03
C LYS A 245 -0.89 -21.09 11.79
N ILE A 246 0.40 -21.33 11.62
CA ILE A 246 0.91 -22.31 10.65
C ILE A 246 0.67 -23.72 11.20
N VAL A 247 0.00 -24.55 10.40
CA VAL A 247 -0.33 -25.93 10.79
C VAL A 247 0.76 -26.90 10.37
N LYS A 248 1.19 -26.80 9.11
CA LYS A 248 2.19 -27.69 8.52
C LYS A 248 2.93 -26.98 7.39
N ILE A 249 4.19 -27.34 7.19
CA ILE A 249 5.02 -26.89 6.06
C ILE A 249 5.46 -28.11 5.26
N ASP A 250 5.10 -28.17 3.97
CA ASP A 250 5.57 -29.24 3.08
C ASP A 250 6.64 -28.69 2.13
N LYS A 251 7.85 -29.26 2.25
CA LYS A 251 9.06 -28.84 1.52
C LYS A 251 9.02 -29.24 0.05
N ASP A 252 8.62 -30.47 -0.21
CA ASP A 252 8.63 -31.06 -1.56
C ASP A 252 7.76 -30.25 -2.54
N LEU A 253 6.61 -29.78 -2.05
CA LEU A 253 5.64 -29.01 -2.81
C LEU A 253 5.83 -27.49 -2.67
N ASN A 254 6.72 -27.02 -1.79
CA ASN A 254 6.90 -25.62 -1.42
C ASN A 254 5.56 -24.95 -1.05
N VAL A 255 4.81 -25.58 -0.15
CA VAL A 255 3.50 -25.08 0.33
C VAL A 255 3.47 -24.92 1.84
N VAL A 256 2.71 -23.93 2.29
CA VAL A 256 2.40 -23.72 3.71
C VAL A 256 0.91 -23.83 3.91
N MET A 257 0.51 -24.60 4.93
CA MET A 257 -0.87 -24.73 5.38
C MET A 257 -1.11 -23.79 6.56
N ILE A 258 -1.94 -22.76 6.34
CA ILE A 258 -2.28 -21.76 7.36
C ILE A 258 -3.71 -22.00 7.84
N LYS A 259 -3.93 -22.04 9.16
CA LYS A 259 -5.26 -22.18 9.74
C LYS A 259 -6.17 -21.00 9.37
N GLY A 260 -7.38 -21.31 8.93
CA GLY A 260 -8.43 -20.34 8.66
C GLY A 260 -8.43 -19.76 7.24
N ALA A 261 -9.19 -18.69 7.04
CA ALA A 261 -9.43 -18.08 5.73
C ALA A 261 -8.45 -16.95 5.41
N LEU A 262 -7.98 -16.92 4.16
CA LEU A 262 -7.15 -15.84 3.62
C LEU A 262 -7.89 -14.96 2.61
N PRO A 263 -7.54 -13.67 2.47
CA PRO A 263 -8.24 -12.76 1.55
C PRO A 263 -8.02 -13.12 0.07
N GLY A 264 -9.09 -12.98 -0.72
CA GLY A 264 -9.07 -13.21 -2.17
C GLY A 264 -9.37 -14.64 -2.59
N LYS A 265 -9.45 -14.85 -3.89
CA LYS A 265 -9.63 -16.16 -4.54
C LYS A 265 -8.27 -16.85 -4.75
N PRO A 266 -8.25 -18.14 -5.12
CA PRO A 266 -7.05 -18.79 -5.64
C PRO A 266 -6.35 -17.96 -6.72
N GLY A 267 -5.01 -18.01 -6.76
CA GLY A 267 -4.17 -17.20 -7.64
C GLY A 267 -3.85 -15.80 -7.12
N ASN A 268 -4.43 -15.38 -6.00
CA ASN A 268 -4.18 -14.05 -5.43
C ASN A 268 -2.80 -13.95 -4.77
N LEU A 269 -2.20 -12.77 -4.87
CA LEU A 269 -0.94 -12.43 -4.23
C LEU A 269 -1.16 -12.14 -2.73
N LEU A 270 -0.39 -12.83 -1.90
CA LEU A 270 -0.38 -12.68 -0.46
C LEU A 270 1.00 -12.21 0.01
N ARG A 271 0.99 -11.42 1.09
CA ARG A 271 2.15 -11.00 1.87
C ARG A 271 2.02 -11.63 3.25
N ILE A 272 2.96 -12.48 3.62
CA ILE A 272 2.97 -13.20 4.91
C ILE A 272 4.11 -12.64 5.72
N THR A 273 3.80 -12.06 6.88
CA THR A 273 4.82 -11.57 7.83
C THR A 273 4.66 -12.27 9.18
N PRO A 274 5.73 -12.35 10.00
CA PRO A 274 5.60 -12.73 11.39
C PRO A 274 4.59 -11.81 12.09
N ALA A 275 3.83 -12.37 13.02
CA ALA A 275 2.72 -11.64 13.64
C ALA A 275 3.22 -10.40 14.41
N LYS A 276 2.57 -9.27 14.12
CA LYS A 276 2.84 -8.02 14.85
C LYS A 276 2.14 -8.05 16.19
N ILE A 277 2.88 -8.20 17.28
CA ILE A 277 2.34 -8.08 18.65
C ILE A 277 2.89 -6.81 19.29
N VAL A 278 1.98 -5.91 19.65
CA VAL A 278 2.31 -4.61 20.25
C VAL A 278 2.90 -4.85 21.63
N GLY A 279 4.04 -4.23 21.92
CA GLY A 279 4.73 -4.33 23.21
C GLY A 279 5.73 -5.49 23.35
N LEU A 280 5.73 -6.44 22.42
CA LEU A 280 6.72 -7.52 22.36
C LEU A 280 7.70 -7.33 21.21
N ASN A 281 7.20 -7.33 19.97
CA ASN A 281 8.06 -7.41 18.77
C ASN A 281 8.15 -6.09 17.98
N ILE A 282 7.49 -5.04 18.47
CA ILE A 282 7.38 -3.74 17.80
C ILE A 282 7.54 -2.66 18.86
N PRO A 283 8.21 -1.54 18.54
CA PRO A 283 8.33 -0.44 19.48
C PRO A 283 6.93 0.03 19.90
N LYS A 284 6.81 0.51 21.13
CA LYS A 284 5.50 0.89 21.69
C LYS A 284 4.83 2.02 20.88
N ASN A 285 5.61 2.83 20.19
CA ASN A 285 5.20 3.99 19.40
C ASN A 285 5.72 3.92 17.96
#